data_AF-A0A6B0VRD2-F1
#
_entry.id   AF-A0A6B0VRD2-F1
#
_cell.length_a   1.000
_cell.length_b   1.000
_cell.length_c   1.000
_cell.angle_alpha   90.00
_cell.angle_beta   90.00
_cell.angle_gamma   90.00
#
_symmetry.space_group_name_H-M   'P 1'
#
loop_
_entity.id
_entity.type
_entity.pdbx_description
1 polymer ?
#
loop_
_entity_poly.entity_id
_entity_poly.type
_entity_poly.pdbx_seq_one_letter_code
_entity_poly.pdbx_strand_id
1 'polypeptide(L)' 'MVVSLAAYVYASIRTPEHEFQAWFAFVLFFADAAVANAIVPSPPLV' A
#
# COMPACT_ATOMS: atom_id res chain seq x y z
N MET A 1 1.54 -1.68 9.81
CA MET A 1 0.21 -1.45 9.21
C MET A 1 0.44 -0.94 7.81
N VAL A 2 -0.30 -1.50 6.85
CA VAL A 2 -0.16 -1.28 5.42
C VAL A 2 -1.19 -0.20 5.05
N VAL A 3 -0.80 1.07 5.10
CA VAL A 3 -1.74 2.22 5.12
C VAL A 3 -1.69 3.03 3.81
N SER A 4 -0.64 2.86 3.02
CA SER A 4 -0.32 3.76 1.92
C SER A 4 -1.38 3.71 0.82
N LEU A 5 -1.77 2.50 0.39
CA LEU A 5 -2.82 2.31 -0.60
C LEU A 5 -4.18 2.76 -0.07
N ALA A 6 -4.52 2.42 1.18
CA ALA A 6 -5.79 2.78 1.77
C ALA A 6 -5.95 4.30 1.92
N ALA A 7 -4.88 5.00 2.32
CA ALA A 7 -4.86 6.45 2.41
C ALA A 7 -5.01 7.11 1.03
N TYR A 8 -4.36 6.56 0.01
CA TYR A 8 -4.47 7.05 -1.36
C TYR A 8 -5.88 6.88 -1.93
N VAL A 9 -6.49 5.71 -1.76
CA VAL A 9 -7.89 5.48 -2.16
C VAL A 9 -8.83 6.43 -1.42
N TYR A 10 -8.65 6.59 -0.10
CA TYR A 10 -9.44 7.53 0.68
C TYR A 10 -9.32 8.97 0.17
N ALA A 11 -8.10 9.42 -0.13
CA ALA A 11 -7.85 10.76 -0.67
C ALA A 11 -8.55 10.96 -2.02
N SER A 12 -8.54 9.95 -2.90
CA SER A 12 -9.21 10.02 -4.21
C SER A 12 -10.74 10.12 -4.12
N ILE A 13 -11.33 9.62 -3.02
CA ILE A 13 -12.78 9.74 -2.77
C ILE A 13 -13.12 11.11 -2.15
N ARG A 14 -12.25 11.62 -1.28
CA ARG A 14 -12.52 12.85 -0.49
C ARG A 14 -12.17 14.14 -1.20
N THR A 15 -11.30 14.08 -2.21
CA THR A 15 -10.75 15.28 -2.85
C THR A 15 -11.15 15.28 -4.33
N PRO A 16 -12.08 16.15 -4.77
CA PRO A 16 -12.58 16.17 -6.15
C PRO A 16 -11.49 16.44 -7.19
N GLU A 17 -10.44 17.16 -6.78
CA GLU A 17 -9.28 17.51 -7.61
C GLU A 17 -8.28 16.35 -7.71
N HIS A 18 -8.40 15.33 -6.86
CA HIS A 18 -7.48 14.22 -6.85
C HIS A 18 -8.00 13.09 -7.75
N GLU A 19 -7.46 13.04 -8.97
CA GLU A 19 -7.75 11.94 -9.87
C GLU A 19 -7.08 10.64 -9.40
N PHE A 20 -7.88 9.57 -9.34
CA PHE A 20 -7.37 8.24 -9.04
C PHE A 20 -6.56 7.69 -10.22
N GLN A 21 -5.26 7.50 -10.01
CA GLN A 21 -4.39 6.83 -10.97
C GLN A 21 -4.15 5.37 -10.57
N ALA A 22 -4.63 4.42 -11.39
CA ALA A 22 -4.51 2.99 -11.13
C ALA A 22 -3.05 2.50 -11.08
N TRP A 23 -2.19 3.05 -11.94
CA TRP A 23 -0.75 2.76 -11.91
C TRP A 23 -0.12 3.11 -10.56
N PHE A 24 -0.46 4.28 -10.02
CA PHE A 24 0.09 4.73 -8.75
C PHE A 24 -0.44 3.90 -7.58
N ALA A 25 -1.73 3.54 -7.61
CA ALA A 25 -2.31 2.58 -6.66
C ALA A 25 -1.59 1.22 -6.70
N PHE A 26 -1.21 0.75 -7.89
CA PHE A 26 -0.45 -0.49 -8.05
C PHE A 26 0.94 -0.40 -7.40
N VAL A 27 1.68 0.71 -7.60
CA VAL A 27 2.96 0.94 -6.91
C VAL A 27 2.78 0.92 -5.40
N LEU A 28 1.76 1.62 -4.89
CA LEU A 28 1.47 1.66 -3.46
C LEU A 28 1.16 0.27 -2.91
N PHE A 29 0.40 -0.55 -3.65
CA PHE A 29 0.15 -1.96 -3.29
C PHE A 29 1.45 -2.76 -3.13
N PHE A 30 2.41 -2.64 -4.05
CA PHE A 30 3.69 -3.34 -3.94
C PHE A 30 4.54 -2.84 -2.78
N ALA A 31 4.57 -1.53 -2.53
CA ALA A 31 5.29 -0.96 -1.39
C ALA A 31 4.70 -1.49 -0.07
N ASP A 32 3.38 -1.49 0.01
CA ASP A 32 2.59 -2.00 1.11
C ASP A 32 2.85 -3.50 1.37
N ALA A 33 2.89 -4.32 0.31
CA ALA A 33 3.24 -5.74 0.38
C ALA A 33 4.71 -5.97 0.77
N ALA A 34 5.65 -5.18 0.24
CA ALA A 34 7.07 -5.30 0.56
C ALA A 34 7.33 -5.01 2.04
N VAL A 35 6.71 -3.95 2.59
CA VAL A 35 6.78 -3.63 4.02
C VAL A 35 6.18 -4.76 4.86
N ALA A 36 5.03 -5.30 4.46
CA ALA A 36 4.41 -6.42 5.18
C ALA A 36 5.34 -7.65 5.23
N ASN A 37 5.96 -8.00 4.10
CA ASN A 37 6.88 -9.14 4.00
C ASN A 37 8.19 -8.91 4.77
N ALA A 38 8.71 -7.70 4.82
CA ALA A 38 9.91 -7.37 5.59
C ALA A 38 9.73 -7.56 7.12
N ILE A 39 8.49 -7.55 7.60
CA ILE A 39 8.13 -7.70 9.01
C ILE A 39 7.80 -9.18 9.34
N VAL A 40 7.69 -10.07 8.35
CA VAL A 40 7.48 -11.51 8.58
C VAL A 40 8.76 -12.09 9.20
N PRO A 41 8.71 -12.63 10.43
CA PRO A 41 9.88 -13.26 11.04
C PRO A 41 10.28 -14.48 10.20
N SER A 42 11.58 -14.66 9.96
CA SER A 42 12.08 -15.87 9.32
C SER A 42 11.59 -17.11 10.09
N PRO A 43 11.11 -18.16 9.41
CA PRO A 43 10.80 -19.41 10.09
C PRO A 43 12.05 -19.89 10.84
N PRO A 44 11.91 -20.46 12.05
CA PRO A 44 13.06 -20.97 12.78
C PRO A 44 13.80 -21.96 11.87
N LEU A 45 15.10 -21.73 11.69
CA LEU A 45 15.99 -22.67 11.01
C LEU A 45 16.00 -23.95 11.86
N VAL A 46 15.22 -24.95 11.42
CA VAL A 46 15.31 -26.34 11.89
C VAL A 46 16.32 -27.07 11.01
#